data_AF-A0A968V052-F1
#
_entry.id   AF-A0A968V052-F1
#
_cell.length_a   1.000
_cell.length_b   1.000
_cell.length_c   1.000
_cell.angle_alpha   90.00
_cell.angle_beta   90.00
_cell.angle_gamma   90.00
#
_symmetry.space_group_name_H-M   'P 1'
#
loop_
_entity.id
_entity.type
_entity.pdbx_description
1 polymer ?
#
loop_
_entity_poly.entity_id
_entity_poly.type
_entity_poly.pdbx_seq_one_letter_code
_entity_poly.pdbx_strand_id
1 'polypeptide(L)'
;MEIVDRARRKKGWNKQANIWAEKHNLKRFWSAIPIDRDTFIEICKAVGIENWEDIIDNSPLSQTDLKAEFFAFDGAWVGRKDLINQLTDKVKGSCRLLILLGNKV
;
A
#
# COMPACT_ATOMS: atom_id res chain seq x y z
N MET A 1 4.55 3.97 -9.08
CA MET A 1 3.82 4.60 -10.22
C MET A 1 4.70 4.98 -11.42
N GLU A 2 6.04 4.97 -11.33
CA GLU A 2 6.91 5.45 -12.41
C GLU A 2 6.85 4.62 -13.71
N ILE A 3 6.66 3.30 -13.59
CA ILE A 3 6.60 2.39 -14.74
C ILE A 3 5.38 2.71 -15.62
N VAL A 4 4.21 2.85 -15.00
CA VAL A 4 2.96 3.25 -15.67
C VAL A 4 3.08 4.66 -16.26
N ASP A 5 3.73 5.60 -15.55
CA ASP A 5 3.96 6.96 -16.07
C ASP A 5 4.83 6.97 -17.33
N ARG A 6 5.88 6.16 -17.36
CA ARG A 6 6.77 6.00 -18.52
C ARG A 6 6.02 5.38 -19.71
N ALA A 7 5.25 4.32 -19.47
CA ALA A 7 4.47 3.64 -20.52
C ALA A 7 3.46 4.60 -21.17
N ARG A 8 2.73 5.37 -20.36
CA ARG A 8 1.81 6.41 -20.83
C ARG A 8 2.50 7.48 -21.67
N ARG A 9 3.66 7.98 -21.24
CA ARG A 9 4.42 9.00 -21.99
C ARG A 9 4.89 8.50 -23.36
N LYS A 10 5.27 7.23 -23.49
CA LYS A 10 5.61 6.62 -24.79
C LYS A 10 4.43 6.63 -25.77
N LYS A 11 3.19 6.56 -25.26
CA LYS A 11 1.97 6.69 -26.06
C LYS A 11 1.56 8.15 -26.33
N GLY A 12 2.29 9.14 -25.80
CA GLY A 12 1.95 10.56 -25.94
C GLY A 12 0.71 10.99 -25.16
N TRP A 13 0.17 10.14 -24.29
CA TRP A 13 -1.04 10.44 -23.53
C TRP A 13 -0.72 11.35 -22.35
N ASN A 14 -1.66 12.19 -21.91
CA ASN A 14 -1.56 12.96 -20.67
C ASN A 14 -2.09 12.15 -19.45
N LYS A 15 -1.80 12.58 -18.20
CA LYS A 15 -2.16 11.83 -16.98
C LYS A 15 -3.66 11.65 -16.76
N GLN A 16 -4.49 12.48 -17.39
CA GLN A 16 -5.94 12.51 -17.28
C GLN A 16 -6.60 12.36 -18.67
N ALA A 17 -5.90 11.75 -19.62
CA ALA A 17 -6.39 11.71 -21.00
C ALA A 17 -7.62 10.80 -21.06
N ASN A 18 -8.75 11.32 -21.53
CA ASN A 18 -10.01 10.56 -21.63
C ASN A 18 -9.86 9.19 -22.29
N ILE A 19 -8.90 9.06 -23.23
CA ILE A 19 -8.47 7.82 -23.91
C ILE A 19 -8.35 6.62 -22.95
N TRP A 20 -7.93 6.87 -21.70
CA TRP A 20 -7.84 5.84 -20.65
C TRP A 20 -8.34 6.33 -19.28
N ALA A 21 -8.81 7.57 -19.16
CA ALA A 21 -9.28 8.16 -17.91
C ALA A 21 -10.77 7.95 -17.64
N GLU A 22 -11.61 7.78 -18.68
CA GLU A 22 -13.07 7.76 -18.50
C GLU A 22 -13.57 6.56 -17.68
N LYS A 23 -12.85 5.43 -17.69
CA LYS A 23 -13.24 4.21 -16.98
C LYS A 23 -12.48 3.97 -15.66
N HIS A 24 -11.48 4.79 -15.34
CA HIS A 24 -10.52 4.45 -14.29
C HIS A 24 -10.30 5.61 -13.31
N ASN A 25 -10.13 5.30 -12.03
CA ASN A 25 -9.93 6.28 -10.95
C ASN A 25 -8.51 6.88 -10.97
N LEU A 26 -8.12 7.53 -12.07
CA LEU A 26 -6.76 8.04 -12.28
C LEU A 26 -6.36 9.09 -11.23
N LYS A 27 -7.31 9.89 -10.75
CA LYS A 27 -7.03 10.87 -9.69
C LYS A 27 -6.51 10.16 -8.42
N ARG A 28 -7.19 9.10 -7.98
CA ARG A 28 -6.75 8.31 -6.81
C ARG A 28 -5.43 7.60 -7.07
N PHE A 29 -5.29 6.99 -8.25
CA PHE A 29 -4.06 6.32 -8.68
C PHE A 29 -2.84 7.25 -8.60
N TRP A 30 -2.93 8.46 -9.16
CA TRP A 30 -1.82 9.42 -9.11
C TRP A 30 -1.60 10.04 -7.73
N SER A 31 -2.63 10.11 -6.89
CA SER A 31 -2.53 10.59 -5.50
C SER A 31 -2.03 9.55 -4.51
N ALA A 32 -1.62 8.35 -4.98
CA ALA A 32 -1.23 7.23 -4.12
C ALA A 32 -2.31 6.86 -3.08
N ILE A 33 -3.58 7.13 -3.41
CA ILE A 33 -4.73 6.70 -2.60
C ILE A 33 -5.04 5.26 -2.99
N PRO A 34 -5.35 4.37 -2.03
CA PRO A 34 -5.74 3.00 -2.32
C PRO A 34 -6.85 2.93 -3.36
N ILE A 35 -6.68 2.02 -4.32
CA ILE A 35 -7.66 1.69 -5.35
C ILE A 35 -7.89 0.19 -5.36
N ASP A 36 -9.01 -0.22 -5.96
CA ASP A 36 -9.33 -1.63 -6.14
C ASP A 36 -8.30 -2.32 -7.06
N ARG A 37 -8.03 -3.61 -6.79
CA ARG A 37 -7.08 -4.43 -7.55
C ARG A 37 -7.46 -4.49 -9.03
N ASP A 38 -8.74 -4.67 -9.34
CA ASP A 38 -9.21 -4.77 -10.72
C ASP A 38 -9.03 -3.43 -11.44
N THR A 39 -9.25 -2.32 -10.72
CA THR A 39 -8.97 -0.98 -11.26
C THR A 39 -7.48 -0.80 -11.56
N PHE A 40 -6.59 -1.30 -10.71
CA PHE A 40 -5.15 -1.26 -10.95
C PHE A 40 -4.74 -2.08 -12.18
N ILE A 41 -5.29 -3.29 -12.31
CA ILE A 41 -5.03 -4.19 -13.45
C ILE A 41 -5.46 -3.54 -14.76
N GLU A 42 -6.67 -2.97 -14.81
CA GLU A 42 -7.18 -2.32 -16.02
C GLU A 42 -6.35 -1.08 -16.41
N ILE A 43 -5.87 -0.30 -15.43
CA ILE A 43 -4.93 0.81 -15.66
C ILE A 43 -3.63 0.29 -16.31
N CYS A 44 -3.07 -0.82 -15.81
CA CYS A 44 -1.85 -1.40 -16.34
C CYS A 44 -2.05 -1.90 -17.78
N LYS A 45 -3.15 -2.62 -18.05
CA LYS A 45 -3.50 -3.08 -19.39
C LYS A 45 -3.69 -1.93 -20.37
N ALA A 46 -4.33 -0.83 -19.97
CA ALA A 46 -4.54 0.34 -20.83
C ALA A 46 -3.22 0.93 -21.35
N VAL A 47 -2.17 0.93 -20.52
CA VAL A 47 -0.84 1.40 -20.93
C VAL A 47 0.01 0.32 -21.61
N GLY A 48 -0.51 -0.90 -21.78
CA GLY A 48 0.17 -2.02 -22.45
C GLY A 48 1.05 -2.87 -21.53
N ILE A 49 0.75 -2.90 -20.23
CA ILE A 49 1.42 -3.75 -19.25
C ILE A 49 0.48 -4.90 -18.90
N GLU A 50 0.74 -6.09 -19.45
CA GLU A 50 -0.07 -7.29 -19.17
C GLU A 50 0.37 -7.96 -17.87
N ASN A 51 1.69 -8.07 -17.66
CA ASN A 51 2.27 -8.63 -16.44
C ASN A 51 2.42 -7.55 -15.37
N TRP A 52 1.30 -7.08 -14.85
CA TRP A 52 1.28 -6.07 -13.80
C TRP A 52 1.93 -6.56 -12.49
N GLU A 53 2.02 -7.88 -12.27
CA GLU A 53 2.66 -8.48 -11.10
C GLU A 53 4.20 -8.27 -11.08
N ASP A 54 4.81 -8.05 -12.25
CA ASP A 54 6.27 -7.79 -12.35
C ASP A 54 6.64 -6.35 -11.97
N ILE A 55 5.65 -5.45 -11.91
CA ILE A 55 5.85 -4.03 -11.63
C ILE A 55 5.42 -3.63 -10.22
N ILE A 56 4.88 -4.57 -9.45
CA ILE A 56 4.57 -4.38 -8.04
C ILE A 56 5.78 -4.81 -7.21
N ASP A 57 6.03 -4.06 -6.15
CA ASP A 57 7.01 -4.48 -5.15
C ASP A 57 6.35 -5.56 -4.28
N ASN A 58 6.77 -6.81 -4.49
CA ASN A 58 6.37 -7.95 -3.66
C ASN A 58 7.23 -8.06 -2.39
N SER A 59 8.12 -7.10 -2.13
CA SER A 59 8.77 -7.00 -0.84
C SER A 59 7.67 -7.06 0.22
N PRO A 60 7.74 -8.01 1.18
CA PRO A 60 6.77 -8.06 2.25
C PRO A 60 6.76 -6.67 2.87
N LEU A 61 5.59 -6.00 2.82
CA LEU A 61 5.39 -4.71 3.45
C LEU A 61 6.06 -4.80 4.81
N SER A 62 7.17 -4.08 4.98
CA SER A 62 7.83 -4.07 6.26
C SER A 62 6.74 -3.64 7.24
N GLN A 63 6.64 -4.33 8.36
CA GLN A 63 5.62 -4.09 9.39
C GLN A 63 5.58 -2.62 9.89
N THR A 64 6.45 -1.78 9.36
CA THR A 64 6.52 -0.33 9.49
C THR A 64 5.32 0.41 8.89
N ASP A 65 4.76 -0.02 7.74
CA ASP A 65 3.63 0.69 7.10
C ASP A 65 2.25 0.26 7.64
N LEU A 66 2.20 -0.86 8.37
CA LEU A 66 1.07 -1.28 9.20
C LEU A 66 1.09 -0.65 10.59
N LYS A 67 1.86 0.43 10.80
CA LYS A 67 1.43 1.49 11.70
C LYS A 67 0.19 2.18 11.11
N ALA A 68 -0.89 1.40 10.95
CA ALA A 68 -2.19 1.88 11.38
C ALA A 68 -1.94 2.62 12.69
N GLU A 69 -2.33 3.89 12.74
CA GLU A 69 -2.15 4.82 13.85
C GLU A 69 -2.59 4.16 15.16
N PHE A 70 -1.69 3.36 15.74
CA PHE A 70 -1.87 2.74 17.02
C PHE A 70 -1.55 3.88 17.97
N PHE A 71 -2.54 4.77 18.19
CA PHE A 71 -2.43 5.92 19.10
C PHE A 71 -2.01 5.48 20.52
N ALA A 72 -2.07 4.19 20.84
CA ALA A 72 -1.58 3.61 22.08
C ALA A 72 -0.04 3.38 22.13
N PHE A 73 0.68 3.59 21.02
CA PHE A 73 2.14 3.56 20.96
C PHE A 73 2.68 4.94 20.56
N ASP A 74 2.20 5.97 21.25
CA ASP A 74 2.78 7.31 21.12
C ASP A 74 4.17 7.37 21.75
N GLY A 75 4.93 8.40 21.39
CA GLY A 75 6.28 8.64 21.94
C GLY A 75 6.30 8.95 23.44
N ALA A 76 5.15 8.98 24.14
CA ALA A 76 5.07 9.21 25.58
C ALA A 76 5.37 7.94 26.40
N TRP A 77 5.46 6.77 25.76
CA TRP A 77 5.93 5.53 26.39
C TRP A 77 7.47 5.50 26.52
N VAL A 78 8.01 6.40 27.34
CA VAL A 78 9.45 6.44 27.66
C VAL A 78 9.73 5.53 28.87
N GLY A 79 10.84 4.77 28.84
CA GLY A 79 11.33 4.00 30.00
C GLY A 79 10.93 2.51 30.09
N ARG A 80 10.24 1.95 29.09
CA ARG A 80 9.85 0.52 29.05
C ARG A 80 10.49 -0.29 27.93
N LYS A 81 11.59 0.21 27.34
CA LYS A 81 12.29 -0.44 26.21
C LYS A 81 12.67 -1.89 26.53
N ASP A 82 13.23 -2.12 27.71
CA ASP A 82 13.65 -3.47 28.12
C ASP A 82 12.47 -4.42 28.32
N LEU A 83 11.36 -3.93 28.88
CA LEU A 83 10.14 -4.72 29.06
C LEU A 83 9.51 -5.08 27.71
N ILE A 84 9.49 -4.13 26.76
CA ILE A 84 9.00 -4.38 25.40
C ILE A 84 9.86 -5.43 24.72
N ASN A 85 11.19 -5.35 24.84
CA ASN A 85 12.10 -6.35 24.27
C ASN A 85 11.85 -7.74 24.88
N GLN A 86 11.76 -7.85 26.21
CA GLN A 86 11.48 -9.12 26.89
C GLN A 86 10.14 -9.75 26.49
N LEU A 87 9.09 -8.94 26.37
CA LEU A 87 7.78 -9.41 25.93
C LEU A 87 7.81 -9.83 24.46
N THR A 88 8.50 -9.06 23.61
CA THR A 88 8.66 -9.37 22.19
C THR A 88 9.34 -10.72 22.00
N ASP A 89 10.42 -10.98 22.74
CA ASP A 89 11.17 -12.23 22.65
C ASP A 89 10.35 -13.43 23.13
N LYS A 90 9.48 -13.26 24.15
CA LYS A 90 8.56 -14.31 24.59
C LYS A 90 7.45 -14.62 23.57
N VAL A 91 7.01 -13.62 22.81
CA VAL A 91 5.89 -13.76 21.86
C VAL A 91 6.34 -14.36 20.51
N LYS A 92 7.57 -14.05 20.07
CA LYS A 92 8.13 -14.46 18.76
C LYS A 92 8.15 -15.97 18.50
N GLY A 93 8.16 -16.80 19.55
CA GLY A 93 8.30 -18.26 19.42
C GLY A 93 7.01 -19.04 19.18
N SER A 94 5.85 -18.54 19.65
CA SER A 94 4.64 -19.38 19.76
C SER A 94 3.31 -18.68 19.46
N CYS A 95 3.30 -17.37 19.20
CA CYS A 95 2.07 -16.60 19.13
C CYS A 95 1.96 -15.82 17.81
N ARG A 96 0.82 -15.95 17.13
CA ARG A 96 0.43 -15.06 16.03
C ARG A 96 -0.38 -13.92 16.64
N LEU A 97 0.07 -12.68 16.45
CA LEU A 97 -0.65 -11.51 16.91
C LEU A 97 -1.84 -11.25 15.96
N LEU A 98 -3.07 -11.41 16.46
CA LEU A 98 -4.29 -11.05 15.76
C LEU A 98 -4.79 -9.72 16.31
N ILE A 99 -4.91 -8.70 15.45
CA ILE A 99 -5.43 -7.39 15.83
C ILE A 99 -6.85 -7.26 15.25
N LEU A 100 -7.85 -7.11 16.14
CA LEU A 100 -9.23 -6.84 15.75
C LEU A 100 -9.51 -5.35 15.93
N LEU A 101 -9.78 -4.67 14.83
CA LEU A 101 -10.17 -3.26 14.85
C LEU A 101 -11.69 -3.18 14.72
N GLY A 102 -12.35 -2.63 15.75
CA GLY A 102 -13.79 -2.38 15.73
C GLY A 102 -14.08 -1.08 14.99
N ASN A 103 -14.84 -1.15 13.90
CA ASN A 103 -15.39 0.06 13.29
C ASN A 103 -16.57 0.54 14.13
N LYS A 104 -16.50 1.77 14.65
CA LYS A 104 -17.69 2.45 15.15
C LYS A 104 -18.62 2.71 13.95
N VAL A 105 -19.83 2.16 14.03
CA VAL A 105 -20.96 2.49 13.14
C VAL A 105 -21.50 3.85 13.49
#